data_AF-X1W314-F1
#
_entry.id   AF-X1W314-F1
#
_cell.length_a   1.000
_cell.length_b   1.000
_cell.length_c   1.000
_cell.angle_alpha   90.00
_cell.angle_beta   90.00
_cell.angle_gamma   90.00
#
_symmetry.space_group_name_H-M   'P 1'
#
loop_
_entity.id
_entity.type
_entity.pdbx_description
1 polymer ?
#
loop_
_entity_poly.entity_id
_entity_poly.type
_entity_poly.pdbx_seq_one_letter_code
_entity_poly.pdbx_strand_id
1 'polypeptide(L)'
;PHVYWDYSPAIGIDNQNRPVAVWAGYNNGQYDLYYSIYTGSWSSRQMVHVSDPGYDIKPAMIKDNNNNLWAAWESRRNINLDIYAAYFNGSVWTSPEQITTYSTDETTPVMAIDSLNRPWIFFCRRFENNSEIWGSYYTGSQWLTSGPISGSQQRAYHPTCAVDNKDFKHIEIPEEPIDRDTTNAGKPQIPYIRLLIAVPDSCDFNITVYESDYTL
;
A
#
# COMPACT_ATOMS: atom_id res chain seq x y z
N PRO A 1 11.48 34.67 0.20
CA PRO A 1 10.24 33.86 0.18
C PRO A 1 10.58 32.36 0.03
N HIS A 2 10.41 31.58 1.09
CA HIS A 2 10.55 30.14 1.00
C HIS A 2 9.40 29.59 0.16
N VAL A 3 9.73 28.93 -0.95
CA VAL A 3 8.79 28.18 -1.77
C VAL A 3 8.70 26.81 -1.14
N TYR A 4 7.58 26.52 -0.49
CA TYR A 4 7.34 25.20 0.09
C TYR A 4 6.62 24.31 -0.91
N TRP A 5 6.89 23.01 -0.84
CA TRP A 5 6.42 22.03 -1.83
C TRP A 5 5.26 21.21 -1.25
N ASP A 6 4.23 20.99 -2.03
CA ASP A 6 3.26 19.91 -1.77
C ASP A 6 3.82 18.62 -2.37
N TYR A 7 3.75 17.49 -1.66
CA TYR A 7 4.30 16.21 -2.13
C TYR A 7 3.54 14.98 -1.63
N SER A 8 3.95 13.81 -2.14
CA SER A 8 3.38 12.49 -1.86
C SER A 8 1.85 12.44 -2.02
N PRO A 9 1.30 12.82 -3.18
CA PRO A 9 -0.13 12.71 -3.38
C PRO A 9 -0.58 11.25 -3.40
N ALA A 10 -1.73 10.99 -2.83
CA ALA A 10 -2.54 9.80 -3.03
C ALA A 10 -3.90 10.21 -3.61
N ILE A 11 -4.56 9.27 -4.27
CA ILE A 11 -5.91 9.48 -4.79
C ILE A 11 -6.77 8.28 -4.43
N GLY A 12 -8.02 8.56 -4.08
CA GLY A 12 -9.05 7.55 -3.92
C GLY A 12 -10.39 8.07 -4.40
N ILE A 13 -11.44 7.31 -4.10
CA ILE A 13 -12.80 7.60 -4.54
C ILE A 13 -13.70 7.64 -3.31
N ASP A 14 -14.53 8.67 -3.17
CA ASP A 14 -15.47 8.77 -2.05
C ASP A 14 -16.77 7.97 -2.26
N ASN A 15 -17.71 8.10 -1.33
CA ASN A 15 -19.02 7.45 -1.39
C ASN A 15 -19.91 7.90 -2.56
N GLN A 16 -19.61 9.04 -3.19
CA GLN A 16 -20.33 9.59 -4.34
C GLN A 16 -19.61 9.29 -5.66
N ASN A 17 -18.62 8.40 -5.64
CA ASN A 17 -17.77 8.04 -6.77
C ASN A 17 -16.96 9.24 -7.31
N ARG A 18 -16.63 10.20 -6.46
CA ARG A 18 -15.82 11.37 -6.82
C ARG A 18 -14.35 11.10 -6.51
N PRO A 19 -13.42 11.48 -7.41
CA PRO A 19 -12.00 11.49 -7.09
C PRO A 19 -11.70 12.42 -5.92
N VAL A 20 -10.92 11.92 -4.96
CA VAL A 20 -10.40 12.67 -3.82
C VAL A 20 -8.90 12.54 -3.82
N ALA A 21 -8.19 13.67 -4.00
CA ALA A 21 -6.75 13.73 -3.85
C ALA A 21 -6.42 14.10 -2.40
N VAL A 22 -5.42 13.43 -1.81
CA VAL A 22 -4.84 13.75 -0.50
C VAL A 22 -3.34 13.92 -0.68
N TRP A 23 -2.74 14.93 -0.05
CA TRP A 23 -1.30 15.17 -0.15
C TRP A 23 -0.74 15.80 1.12
N ALA A 24 0.57 15.69 1.31
CA ALA A 24 1.28 16.45 2.33
C ALA A 24 1.52 17.87 1.81
N GLY A 25 1.11 18.87 2.57
CA GLY A 25 1.29 20.25 2.16
C GLY A 25 1.73 21.15 3.31
N TYR A 26 2.58 22.11 2.99
CA TYR A 26 3.20 22.96 4.00
C TYR A 26 2.30 24.15 4.36
N ASN A 27 2.11 24.37 5.66
CA ASN A 27 1.47 25.57 6.17
C ASN A 27 2.08 25.96 7.53
N ASN A 28 2.34 27.26 7.73
CA ASN A 28 2.74 27.84 9.01
C ASN A 28 3.85 27.12 9.80
N GLY A 29 4.82 26.49 9.14
CA GLY A 29 5.95 25.85 9.83
C GLY A 29 6.03 24.34 9.67
N GLN A 30 4.94 23.68 9.26
CA GLN A 30 4.84 22.21 9.27
C GLN A 30 4.13 21.65 8.04
N TYR A 31 4.24 20.33 7.85
CA TYR A 31 3.47 19.58 6.87
C TYR A 31 2.27 18.94 7.54
N ASP A 32 1.08 19.23 7.02
CA ASP A 32 -0.15 18.52 7.37
C ASP A 32 -0.73 17.85 6.12
N LEU A 33 -1.69 16.95 6.32
CA LEU A 33 -2.44 16.39 5.20
C LEU A 33 -3.59 17.29 4.78
N TYR A 34 -3.66 17.51 3.46
CA TYR A 34 -4.74 18.23 2.82
C TYR A 34 -5.42 17.34 1.80
N TYR A 35 -6.69 17.65 1.51
CA TYR A 35 -7.46 16.97 0.49
C TYR A 35 -8.24 17.95 -0.39
N SER A 36 -8.61 17.48 -1.58
CA SER A 36 -9.48 18.17 -2.53
C SER A 36 -10.35 17.16 -3.25
N ILE A 37 -11.62 17.52 -3.48
CA ILE A 37 -12.64 16.66 -4.07
C ILE A 37 -12.97 17.18 -5.47
N TYR A 38 -13.00 16.28 -6.46
CA TYR A 38 -13.35 16.61 -7.83
C TYR A 38 -14.85 16.51 -8.09
N THR A 39 -15.47 17.61 -8.53
CA THR A 39 -16.90 17.69 -8.90
C THR A 39 -17.11 18.26 -10.31
N GLY A 40 -16.14 18.06 -11.21
CA GLY A 40 -16.00 18.81 -12.47
C GLY A 40 -14.95 19.93 -12.39
N SER A 41 -14.56 20.28 -11.18
CA SER A 41 -13.32 20.99 -10.84
C SER A 41 -12.85 20.52 -9.45
N TRP A 42 -11.57 20.73 -9.14
CA TRP A 42 -11.02 20.47 -7.81
C TRP A 42 -11.50 21.54 -6.82
N SER A 43 -11.97 21.13 -5.65
CA SER A 43 -12.27 22.06 -4.55
C SER A 43 -11.02 22.78 -4.05
N SER A 44 -11.20 23.86 -3.29
CA SER A 44 -10.10 24.39 -2.46
C SER A 44 -9.56 23.31 -1.54
N ARG A 45 -8.25 23.35 -1.24
CA ARG A 45 -7.64 22.42 -0.29
C ARG A 45 -8.28 22.54 1.09
N GLN A 46 -8.55 21.41 1.72
CA GLN A 46 -9.10 21.30 3.08
C GLN A 46 -8.18 20.42 3.90
N MET A 47 -8.11 20.60 5.22
CA MET A 47 -7.28 19.72 6.06
C MET A 47 -8.00 18.40 6.32
N VAL A 48 -7.26 17.29 6.27
CA VAL A 48 -7.78 15.96 6.64
C VAL A 48 -8.14 15.91 8.13
N HIS A 49 -7.33 16.54 8.97
CA HIS A 49 -7.57 16.68 10.40
C HIS A 49 -6.94 18.00 10.90
N VAL A 50 -7.19 18.40 12.15
CA VAL A 50 -6.64 19.66 12.70
C VAL A 50 -5.13 19.54 12.94
N SER A 51 -4.38 20.62 12.73
CA SER A 51 -2.92 20.63 12.91
C SER A 51 -2.50 20.15 14.30
N ASP A 52 -1.44 19.36 14.35
CA ASP A 52 -0.85 18.75 15.54
C ASP A 52 0.67 19.00 15.59
N PRO A 53 1.40 18.64 16.67
CA PRO A 53 2.80 19.03 16.83
C PRO A 53 3.80 18.23 15.97
N GLY A 54 3.34 17.41 15.02
CA GLY A 54 4.16 16.64 14.10
C GLY A 54 3.96 17.02 12.64
N TYR A 55 4.81 16.47 11.77
CA TYR A 55 4.52 16.47 10.34
C TYR A 55 3.78 15.20 9.95
N ASP A 56 2.80 15.34 9.07
CA ASP A 56 2.09 14.25 8.44
C ASP A 56 2.42 14.16 6.95
N ILE A 57 2.85 12.98 6.51
CA ILE A 57 3.35 12.77 5.14
C ILE A 57 2.99 11.40 4.60
N LYS A 58 3.14 11.24 3.28
CA LYS A 58 2.94 9.98 2.54
C LYS A 58 1.61 9.30 2.85
N PRO A 59 0.49 9.97 2.54
CA PRO A 59 -0.81 9.34 2.58
C PRO A 59 -0.86 8.13 1.63
N ALA A 60 -1.60 7.11 2.04
CA ALA A 60 -2.11 6.02 1.22
C ALA A 60 -3.61 5.95 1.42
N MET A 61 -4.37 5.55 0.40
CA MET A 61 -5.83 5.61 0.41
C MET A 61 -6.47 4.35 -0.14
N ILE A 62 -7.61 3.97 0.43
CA ILE A 62 -8.45 2.89 -0.09
C ILE A 62 -9.92 3.10 0.30
N LYS A 63 -10.85 2.77 -0.59
CA LYS A 63 -12.30 2.81 -0.28
C LYS A 63 -12.75 1.43 0.18
N ASP A 64 -13.45 1.34 1.30
CA ASP A 64 -14.09 0.10 1.76
C ASP A 64 -15.49 -0.10 1.11
N ASN A 65 -16.05 -1.30 1.24
CA ASN A 65 -17.37 -1.63 0.72
C ASN A 65 -18.53 -0.99 1.51
N ASN A 66 -18.23 -0.37 2.67
CA ASN A 66 -19.19 0.45 3.41
C ASN A 66 -19.18 1.91 2.91
N ASN A 67 -18.43 2.20 1.84
CA ASN A 67 -18.23 3.52 1.25
C ASN A 67 -17.44 4.52 2.11
N ASN A 68 -16.67 4.05 3.09
CA ASN A 68 -15.69 4.89 3.76
C ASN A 68 -14.42 4.96 2.93
N LEU A 69 -13.91 6.17 2.72
CA LEU A 69 -12.61 6.38 2.08
C LEU A 69 -11.55 6.50 3.17
N TRP A 70 -10.79 5.44 3.39
CA TRP A 70 -9.71 5.40 4.36
C TRP A 70 -8.46 6.10 3.83
N ALA A 71 -7.75 6.77 4.73
CA ALA A 71 -6.40 7.25 4.53
C ALA A 71 -5.52 6.79 5.70
N ALA A 72 -4.31 6.33 5.39
CA ALA A 72 -3.25 6.07 6.36
C ALA A 72 -2.01 6.89 5.99
N TRP A 73 -1.24 7.34 6.98
CA TRP A 73 -0.08 8.21 6.75
C TRP A 73 1.01 8.05 7.80
N GLU A 74 2.21 8.54 7.50
CA GLU A 74 3.29 8.68 8.47
C GLU A 74 3.08 9.95 9.28
N SER A 75 3.12 9.86 10.61
CA SER A 75 3.08 11.03 11.48
C SER A 75 4.28 11.06 12.43
N ARG A 76 4.91 12.23 12.54
CA ARG A 76 5.94 12.55 13.54
C ARG A 76 5.36 13.27 14.75
N ARG A 77 4.06 13.07 15.05
CA ARG A 77 3.41 13.71 16.22
C ARG A 77 3.88 13.12 17.56
N ASN A 78 4.52 11.95 17.52
CA ASN A 78 5.25 11.34 18.62
C ASN A 78 6.77 11.40 18.36
N ILE A 79 7.57 10.76 19.23
CA ILE A 79 9.04 10.71 19.10
C ILE A 79 9.46 10.05 17.77
N ASN A 80 8.80 8.93 17.43
CA ASN A 80 9.04 8.16 16.22
C ASN A 80 8.03 8.53 15.13
N LEU A 81 8.33 8.13 13.90
CA LEU A 81 7.29 8.03 12.87
C LEU A 81 6.39 6.85 13.20
N ASP A 82 5.12 7.13 13.45
CA ASP A 82 4.08 6.13 13.61
C ASP A 82 3.10 6.20 12.43
N ILE A 83 2.38 5.12 12.19
CA ILE A 83 1.29 5.11 11.22
C ILE A 83 -0.01 5.54 11.90
N TYR A 84 -0.68 6.51 11.30
CA TYR A 84 -2.01 6.96 11.69
C TYR A 84 -3.01 6.66 10.57
N ALA A 85 -4.29 6.51 10.92
CA ALA A 85 -5.36 6.40 9.94
C ALA A 85 -6.63 7.16 10.35
N ALA A 86 -7.40 7.53 9.35
CA ALA A 86 -8.75 8.08 9.48
C ALA A 86 -9.55 7.70 8.23
N TYR A 87 -10.86 7.85 8.27
CA TYR A 87 -11.68 7.68 7.07
C TYR A 87 -12.66 8.82 6.86
N PHE A 88 -12.92 9.13 5.60
CA PHE A 88 -13.97 10.04 5.19
C PHE A 88 -15.29 9.26 5.08
N ASN A 89 -16.27 9.64 5.90
CA ASN A 89 -17.58 8.98 5.97
C ASN A 89 -18.59 9.50 4.92
N GLY A 90 -18.12 10.31 3.96
CA GLY A 90 -18.96 10.98 2.96
C GLY A 90 -19.30 12.44 3.27
N SER A 91 -19.05 12.88 4.51
CA SER A 91 -19.24 14.29 4.92
C SER A 91 -17.98 14.86 5.56
N VAL A 92 -17.38 14.13 6.50
CA VAL A 92 -16.19 14.55 7.26
C VAL A 92 -15.21 13.40 7.42
N TRP A 93 -13.95 13.76 7.66
CA TRP A 93 -12.95 12.81 8.15
C TRP A 93 -13.18 12.52 9.62
N THR A 94 -12.98 11.27 10.04
CA THR A 94 -12.91 10.92 11.46
C THR A 94 -11.67 11.49 12.12
N SER A 95 -11.65 11.53 13.45
CA SER A 95 -10.41 11.79 14.19
C SER A 95 -9.34 10.76 13.83
N PRO A 96 -8.06 11.17 13.71
CA PRO A 96 -6.95 10.24 13.52
C PRO A 96 -6.84 9.22 14.65
N GLU A 97 -6.68 7.95 14.29
CA GLU A 97 -6.35 6.85 15.17
C GLU A 97 -4.89 6.46 14.98
N GLN A 98 -4.16 6.25 16.08
CA GLN A 98 -2.79 5.75 16.04
C GLN A 98 -2.81 4.24 15.81
N ILE A 99 -2.22 3.79 14.70
CA ILE A 99 -2.23 2.39 14.29
C ILE A 99 -1.02 1.66 14.85
N THR A 100 0.11 2.35 14.94
CA THR A 100 1.37 1.77 15.41
C THR A 100 1.96 2.58 16.55
N THR A 101 2.62 1.88 17.48
CA THR A 101 3.13 2.42 18.75
C THR A 101 4.54 1.90 19.05
N TYR A 102 5.24 1.38 18.04
CA TYR A 102 6.52 0.73 18.27
C TYR A 102 7.61 1.76 18.61
N SER A 103 8.67 1.30 19.26
CA SER A 103 9.75 2.18 19.71
C SER A 103 10.68 2.67 18.59
N THR A 104 10.39 2.35 17.33
CA THR A 104 11.17 2.74 16.16
C THR A 104 10.27 3.21 15.02
N ASP A 105 10.84 3.87 14.02
CA ASP A 105 10.09 4.43 12.90
C ASP A 105 9.34 3.35 12.10
N GLU A 106 8.05 3.56 11.91
CA GLU A 106 7.16 2.82 11.04
C GLU A 106 6.69 3.73 9.90
N THR A 107 6.97 3.31 8.67
CA THR A 107 6.95 4.20 7.50
C THR A 107 6.35 3.54 6.27
N THR A 108 6.09 4.33 5.25
CA THR A 108 5.64 3.94 3.91
C THR A 108 4.37 3.10 3.96
N PRO A 109 3.28 3.65 4.53
CA PRO A 109 2.02 2.93 4.55
C PRO A 109 1.53 2.70 3.13
N VAL A 110 0.99 1.51 2.89
CA VAL A 110 0.16 1.19 1.72
C VAL A 110 -1.08 0.47 2.19
N MET A 111 -2.18 0.64 1.47
CA MET A 111 -3.49 0.15 1.92
C MET A 111 -4.12 -0.82 0.93
N ALA A 112 -4.84 -1.80 1.45
CA ALA A 112 -5.70 -2.70 0.69
C ALA A 112 -6.97 -3.05 1.49
N ILE A 113 -7.98 -3.58 0.82
CA ILE A 113 -9.17 -4.17 1.46
C ILE A 113 -9.14 -5.66 1.19
N ASP A 114 -9.35 -6.51 2.20
CA ASP A 114 -9.47 -7.95 1.99
C ASP A 114 -10.89 -8.40 1.58
N SER A 115 -11.05 -9.69 1.28
CA SER A 115 -12.35 -10.27 0.90
C SER A 115 -13.42 -10.22 2.00
N LEU A 116 -13.04 -9.94 3.24
CA LEU A 116 -13.95 -9.71 4.37
C LEU A 116 -14.27 -8.23 4.56
N ASN A 117 -13.89 -7.38 3.61
CA ASN A 117 -14.02 -5.92 3.67
C ASN A 117 -13.28 -5.27 4.84
N ARG A 118 -12.15 -5.85 5.26
CA ARG A 118 -11.30 -5.25 6.29
C ARG A 118 -10.23 -4.40 5.63
N PRO A 119 -10.09 -3.12 6.01
CA PRO A 119 -8.91 -2.32 5.68
C PRO A 119 -7.65 -2.95 6.26
N TRP A 120 -6.63 -3.10 5.42
CA TRP A 120 -5.27 -3.45 5.76
C TRP A 120 -4.35 -2.26 5.49
N ILE A 121 -3.40 -2.04 6.39
CA ILE A 121 -2.28 -1.11 6.22
C ILE A 121 -1.00 -1.93 6.34
N PHE A 122 -0.19 -1.94 5.29
CA PHE A 122 1.15 -2.51 5.32
C PHE A 122 2.19 -1.40 5.43
N PHE A 123 3.22 -1.62 6.22
CA PHE A 123 4.23 -0.61 6.53
C PHE A 123 5.60 -1.24 6.77
N CYS A 124 6.63 -0.40 6.66
CA CYS A 124 8.02 -0.73 6.93
C CYS A 124 8.36 -0.33 8.36
N ARG A 125 8.67 -1.30 9.22
CA ARG A 125 9.25 -1.05 10.55
C ARG A 125 10.76 -1.01 10.42
N ARG A 126 11.37 0.10 10.80
CA ARG A 126 12.82 0.34 10.67
C ARG A 126 13.51 0.10 12.00
N PHE A 127 14.63 -0.58 11.96
CA PHE A 127 15.58 -0.75 13.05
C PHE A 127 16.92 -0.13 12.65
N GLU A 128 17.87 -0.04 13.58
CA GLU A 128 19.20 0.52 13.31
C GLU A 128 19.90 -0.17 12.13
N ASN A 129 19.81 -1.51 12.08
CA ASN A 129 20.54 -2.33 11.10
C ASN A 129 19.63 -3.21 10.23
N ASN A 130 18.30 -3.10 10.36
CA ASN A 130 17.33 -3.90 9.61
C ASN A 130 16.04 -3.11 9.35
N SER A 131 15.22 -3.56 8.41
CA SER A 131 13.82 -3.18 8.28
C SER A 131 12.94 -4.37 7.90
N GLU A 132 11.72 -4.38 8.42
CA GLU A 132 10.75 -5.46 8.24
C GLU A 132 9.46 -4.92 7.65
N ILE A 133 8.73 -5.77 6.90
CA ILE A 133 7.37 -5.46 6.45
C ILE A 133 6.38 -6.06 7.44
N TRP A 134 5.47 -5.21 7.92
CA TRP A 134 4.40 -5.54 8.83
C TRP A 134 3.06 -5.15 8.21
N GLY A 135 1.99 -5.72 8.73
CA GLY A 135 0.62 -5.34 8.39
C GLY A 135 -0.20 -5.07 9.63
N SER A 136 -1.22 -4.25 9.52
CA SER A 136 -2.29 -4.14 10.49
C SER A 136 -3.64 -4.11 9.78
N TYR A 137 -4.65 -4.75 10.35
CA TYR A 137 -5.99 -4.78 9.76
C TYR A 137 -7.06 -4.41 10.76
N TYR A 138 -8.11 -3.75 10.28
CA TYR A 138 -9.23 -3.28 11.08
C TYR A 138 -10.30 -4.37 11.22
N THR A 139 -10.67 -4.71 12.46
CA THR A 139 -11.67 -5.76 12.75
C THR A 139 -13.10 -5.25 12.72
N GLY A 140 -13.31 -3.96 12.47
CA GLY A 140 -14.58 -3.28 12.72
C GLY A 140 -14.65 -2.57 14.09
N SER A 141 -13.68 -2.83 14.98
CA SER A 141 -13.62 -2.21 16.32
C SER A 141 -12.22 -1.84 16.79
N GLN A 142 -11.18 -2.49 16.26
CA GLN A 142 -9.78 -2.22 16.61
C GLN A 142 -8.86 -2.61 15.45
N TRP A 143 -7.63 -2.11 15.50
CA TRP A 143 -6.55 -2.53 14.62
C TRP A 143 -5.75 -3.67 15.26
N LEU A 144 -5.55 -4.76 14.51
CA LEU A 144 -4.71 -5.87 14.92
C LEU A 144 -3.44 -5.90 14.07
N THR A 145 -2.28 -5.97 14.72
CA THR A 145 -0.99 -6.09 14.03
C THR A 145 -0.71 -7.55 13.64
N SER A 146 -0.13 -7.74 12.46
CA SER A 146 0.26 -9.03 11.89
C SER A 146 1.65 -8.92 11.26
N GLY A 147 2.57 -9.81 11.64
CA GLY A 147 3.92 -9.83 11.08
C GLY A 147 5.02 -10.27 12.06
N PRO A 148 6.29 -10.16 11.65
CA PRO A 148 6.74 -9.61 10.36
C PRO A 148 6.35 -10.51 9.18
N ILE A 149 5.79 -9.93 8.13
CA ILE A 149 5.39 -10.63 6.89
C ILE A 149 6.62 -11.00 6.06
N SER A 150 7.65 -10.15 6.08
CA SER A 150 8.92 -10.37 5.37
C SER A 150 9.82 -11.44 6.01
N GLY A 151 9.44 -12.00 7.17
CA GLY A 151 10.29 -12.90 7.94
C GLY A 151 11.56 -12.22 8.46
N SER A 152 12.66 -12.97 8.59
CA SER A 152 13.93 -12.54 9.19
C SER A 152 14.93 -11.89 8.21
N GLN A 153 14.47 -11.44 7.04
CA GLN A 153 15.34 -10.74 6.09
C GLN A 153 15.86 -9.42 6.68
N GLN A 154 17.10 -9.07 6.34
CA GLN A 154 17.80 -7.93 6.93
C GLN A 154 17.46 -6.57 6.30
N ARG A 155 16.71 -6.52 5.19
CA ARG A 155 16.40 -5.27 4.48
C ARG A 155 15.11 -5.41 3.65
N ALA A 156 13.97 -5.10 4.23
CA ALA A 156 12.69 -5.03 3.51
C ALA A 156 12.15 -3.59 3.51
N TYR A 157 11.93 -3.02 2.32
CA TYR A 157 11.54 -1.61 2.13
C TYR A 157 10.40 -1.49 1.12
N HIS A 158 9.68 -0.36 1.19
CA HIS A 158 8.69 0.08 0.20
C HIS A 158 7.66 -1.01 -0.12
N PRO A 159 6.84 -1.43 0.86
CA PRO A 159 5.77 -2.38 0.58
C PRO A 159 4.85 -1.80 -0.50
N THR A 160 4.35 -2.68 -1.36
CA THR A 160 3.24 -2.40 -2.25
C THR A 160 2.22 -3.51 -2.06
N CYS A 161 0.93 -3.18 -2.14
CA CYS A 161 -0.13 -4.15 -2.05
C CYS A 161 -1.13 -3.94 -3.18
N ALA A 162 -1.59 -5.05 -3.73
CA ALA A 162 -2.74 -5.10 -4.60
C ALA A 162 -3.63 -6.23 -4.09
N VAL A 163 -4.94 -6.01 -4.08
CA VAL A 163 -5.93 -7.05 -3.85
C VAL A 163 -6.82 -7.06 -5.08
N ASP A 164 -7.00 -8.24 -5.64
CA ASP A 164 -8.00 -8.49 -6.66
C ASP A 164 -8.98 -9.52 -6.10
N ASN A 165 -10.26 -9.26 -6.30
CA ASN A 165 -11.34 -10.18 -5.94
C ASN A 165 -11.74 -11.08 -7.13
N LYS A 166 -11.00 -11.01 -8.23
CA LYS A 166 -11.20 -11.85 -9.39
C LYS A 166 -10.32 -13.08 -9.27
N ASP A 167 -10.93 -14.23 -9.55
CA ASP A 167 -10.24 -15.50 -9.64
C ASP A 167 -9.11 -15.39 -10.66
N PHE A 168 -7.87 -15.18 -10.20
CA PHE A 168 -6.71 -15.34 -11.06
C PHE A 168 -6.72 -16.78 -11.57
N LYS A 169 -6.84 -16.95 -12.89
CA LYS A 169 -6.56 -18.24 -13.50
C LYS A 169 -5.06 -18.49 -13.38
N HIS A 170 -4.68 -19.40 -12.50
CA HIS A 170 -3.34 -19.96 -12.49
C HIS A 170 -3.12 -20.67 -13.83
N ILE A 171 -2.23 -20.14 -14.67
CA ILE A 171 -1.74 -20.84 -15.85
C ILE A 171 -0.44 -21.50 -15.44
N GLU A 172 -0.51 -22.81 -15.19
CA GLU A 172 0.65 -23.65 -14.96
C GLU A 172 1.19 -24.08 -16.33
N ILE A 173 2.45 -23.78 -16.63
CA ILE A 173 3.12 -24.36 -17.79
C ILE A 173 3.32 -25.84 -17.42
N PRO A 174 2.72 -26.80 -18.16
CA PRO A 174 2.89 -28.21 -17.83
C PRO A 174 4.38 -28.54 -17.85
N GLU A 175 4.88 -29.13 -16.77
CA GLU A 175 6.19 -29.75 -16.79
C GLU A 175 6.21 -30.78 -17.92
N GLU A 176 7.08 -30.62 -18.92
CA GLU A 176 7.56 -31.80 -19.65
C GLU A 176 8.23 -32.71 -18.60
N PRO A 177 8.02 -34.05 -18.66
CA PRO A 177 8.53 -34.95 -17.65
C PRO A 177 10.03 -34.75 -17.47
N ILE A 178 10.41 -34.34 -16.26
CA ILE A 178 11.80 -34.22 -15.81
C ILE A 178 12.50 -35.56 -16.10
N ASP A 179 13.53 -35.52 -16.96
CA ASP A 179 14.53 -36.57 -17.00
C ASP A 179 15.20 -36.61 -15.62
N ARG A 180 14.77 -37.57 -14.80
CA ARG A 180 15.38 -37.83 -13.49
C ARG A 180 16.63 -38.66 -13.71
N ASP A 181 17.65 -38.06 -14.30
CA ASP A 181 19.00 -38.59 -14.14
C ASP A 181 19.43 -38.37 -12.68
N THR A 182 19.22 -39.40 -11.86
CA THR A 182 19.48 -39.39 -10.41
C THR A 182 20.97 -39.42 -10.05
N THR A 183 21.87 -39.04 -10.96
CA THR A 183 23.32 -39.20 -10.74
C THR A 183 24.08 -37.91 -10.40
N ASN A 184 23.47 -36.73 -10.49
CA ASN A 184 24.16 -35.47 -10.18
C ASN A 184 23.62 -34.77 -8.93
N ALA A 185 24.38 -34.88 -7.83
CA ALA A 185 24.18 -34.09 -6.62
C ALA A 185 24.61 -32.63 -6.87
N GLY A 186 23.62 -31.76 -7.07
CA GLY A 186 23.80 -30.32 -7.22
C GLY A 186 22.61 -29.73 -7.95
N LYS A 187 21.59 -29.29 -7.21
CA LYS A 187 20.35 -28.75 -7.79
C LYS A 187 20.68 -27.63 -8.80
N PRO A 188 20.27 -27.71 -10.08
CA PRO A 188 20.24 -26.54 -10.93
C PRO A 188 19.13 -25.62 -10.40
N GLN A 189 19.45 -24.36 -10.08
CA GLN A 189 18.41 -23.34 -10.06
C GLN A 189 17.98 -23.14 -11.51
N ILE A 190 16.81 -23.65 -11.86
CA ILE A 190 16.16 -23.35 -13.14
C ILE A 190 15.88 -21.84 -13.14
N PRO A 191 16.41 -21.05 -14.09
CA PRO A 191 16.04 -19.65 -14.20
C PRO A 191 14.56 -19.60 -14.60
N TYR A 192 13.72 -19.02 -13.73
CA TYR A 192 12.31 -18.77 -14.05
C TYR A 192 12.07 -17.27 -14.18
N ILE A 193 11.13 -16.92 -15.05
CA ILE A 193 10.62 -15.55 -15.19
C ILE A 193 9.24 -15.51 -14.52
N ARG A 194 9.00 -14.51 -13.66
CA ARG A 194 7.66 -14.19 -13.15
C ARG A 194 7.11 -13.00 -13.91
N LEU A 195 5.95 -13.18 -14.52
CA LEU A 195 5.20 -12.11 -15.17
C LEU A 195 3.92 -11.86 -14.38
N LEU A 196 3.68 -10.59 -14.00
CA LEU A 196 2.40 -10.14 -13.46
C LEU A 196 1.72 -9.32 -14.55
N ILE A 197 0.57 -9.79 -15.03
CA ILE A 197 -0.18 -9.16 -16.13
C ILE A 197 -1.62 -8.98 -15.68
N ALA A 198 -2.09 -7.74 -15.65
CA ALA A 198 -3.47 -7.41 -15.36
C ALA A 198 -4.28 -7.41 -16.67
N VAL A 199 -5.34 -8.24 -16.72
CA VAL A 199 -6.21 -8.39 -17.90
C VAL A 199 -7.63 -7.99 -17.50
N PRO A 200 -8.25 -6.98 -18.15
CA PRO A 200 -9.65 -6.66 -17.92
C PRO A 200 -10.59 -7.82 -18.33
N ASP A 201 -11.68 -8.03 -17.60
CA ASP A 201 -12.64 -9.14 -17.83
C ASP A 201 -13.27 -9.13 -19.23
N SER A 202 -13.23 -7.99 -19.91
CA SER A 202 -13.74 -7.80 -21.27
C SER A 202 -12.78 -8.26 -22.35
N CYS A 203 -11.60 -8.80 -22.00
CA CYS A 203 -10.54 -9.09 -22.93
C CYS A 203 -10.07 -10.54 -22.83
N ASP A 204 -9.84 -11.16 -23.98
CA ASP A 204 -9.05 -12.39 -24.06
C ASP A 204 -7.57 -12.03 -24.02
N PHE A 205 -6.80 -12.78 -23.24
CA PHE A 205 -5.34 -12.65 -23.18
C PHE A 205 -4.70 -13.99 -23.50
N ASN A 206 -3.86 -14.00 -24.54
CA ASN A 206 -3.11 -15.17 -24.98
C ASN A 206 -1.62 -14.88 -24.85
N ILE A 207 -0.90 -15.73 -24.12
CA ILE A 207 0.57 -15.79 -24.16
C ILE A 207 0.95 -16.93 -25.10
N THR A 208 1.82 -16.64 -26.06
CA THR A 208 2.50 -17.67 -26.85
C THR A 208 4.00 -17.56 -26.58
N VAL A 209 4.60 -18.66 -26.14
CA VAL A 209 6.04 -18.75 -25.94
C VAL A 209 6.63 -19.43 -27.17
N TYR A 210 7.62 -18.80 -27.78
CA TYR A 210 8.42 -19.41 -28.83
C TYR A 210 9.78 -19.75 -28.23
N GLU A 211 10.15 -21.03 -28.30
CA GLU A 211 11.53 -21.43 -28.04
C GLU A 211 12.39 -20.94 -29.20
N SER A 212 13.46 -20.23 -28.88
CA SER A 212 14.49 -19.86 -29.85
C SER A 212 15.79 -20.47 -29.40
N ASP A 213 16.29 -21.44 -30.16
CA ASP A 213 17.61 -21.99 -29.97
C ASP A 213 18.65 -20.89 -30.25
N TYR A 214 19.13 -20.25 -29.18
CA TYR A 214 20.33 -19.42 -29.26
C TYR A 214 21.54 -20.30 -29.00
N THR A 215 22.23 -20.69 -30.07
CA THR A 215 23.62 -21.16 -29.97
C THR A 215 24.52 -19.95 -29.74
N LEU A 216 25.22 -19.93 -28.60
CA LEU A 216 26.32 -19.02 -28.33
C LEU A 216 27.57 -19.41 -29.14
#